data_AF-A0A443RZE0-F1
#
_entry.id   AF-A0A443RZE0-F1
#
_cell.length_a   1.000
_cell.length_b   1.000
_cell.length_c   1.000
_cell.angle_alpha   90.00
_cell.angle_beta   90.00
_cell.angle_gamma   90.00
#
_symmetry.space_group_name_H-M   'P 1'
#
loop_
_entity.id
_entity.type
_entity.pdbx_description
1 polymer ?
#
loop_
_entity_poly.entity_id
_entity_poly.type
_entity_poly.pdbx_seq_one_letter_code
_entity_poly.pdbx_strand_id
1 'polypeptide(L)'
;MKNVTLENECISYENPNEPCTKWEYDKTVFWSTIVSEFDLVCQRSWFSSVAASSYQVGYAVSAILFGVISDKYGRRFALKISIYLEIVSGFSQAFSVSIYHFLFSRFFLGIAAFGRFFTGFLLIFECFGKKNRAPISAFIEFGWLFGKLIMPL
;
A
#
# COMPACT_ATOMS: atom_id res chain seq x y z
N MET A 1 -27.43 -21.73 6.45
CA MET A 1 -26.16 -21.41 7.15
C MET A 1 -25.15 -22.51 6.87
N LYS A 2 -24.30 -22.33 5.84
CA LYS A 2 -22.93 -22.83 5.79
C LYS A 2 -22.10 -21.66 5.27
N ASN A 3 -21.73 -20.78 6.20
CA ASN A 3 -20.82 -19.67 5.97
C ASN A 3 -19.40 -20.20 6.18
N VAL A 4 -18.79 -20.74 5.11
CA VAL A 4 -17.34 -20.93 5.02
C VAL A 4 -16.98 -20.74 3.55
N THR A 5 -16.56 -19.53 3.17
CA THR A 5 -15.86 -19.26 1.90
C THR A 5 -14.50 -19.94 1.99
N LEU A 6 -14.34 -21.11 1.36
CA LEU A 6 -13.04 -21.79 1.26
C LEU A 6 -12.22 -21.08 0.19
N GLU A 7 -11.27 -20.27 0.64
CA GLU A 7 -10.52 -19.30 -0.18
C GLU A 7 -9.55 -19.95 -1.21
N ASN A 8 -9.44 -21.28 -1.28
CA ASN A 8 -8.38 -21.97 -2.03
C ASN A 8 -8.76 -23.41 -2.45
N GLU A 9 -9.80 -23.60 -3.28
CA GLU A 9 -10.06 -24.93 -3.85
C GLU A 9 -9.18 -25.20 -5.08
N CYS A 10 -8.58 -26.39 -5.07
CA CYS A 10 -7.75 -26.92 -6.14
C CYS A 10 -8.59 -27.65 -7.17
N ILE A 11 -8.53 -27.21 -8.43
CA ILE A 11 -9.43 -27.69 -9.48
C ILE A 11 -9.01 -29.07 -10.01
N SER A 12 -7.71 -29.40 -9.94
CA SER A 12 -7.21 -30.67 -10.47
C SER A 12 -6.11 -31.27 -9.60
N TYR A 13 -6.37 -32.44 -9.03
CA TYR A 13 -5.34 -33.36 -8.56
C TYR A 13 -5.14 -34.43 -9.64
N GLU A 14 -3.97 -34.44 -10.30
CA GLU A 14 -3.59 -35.57 -11.16
C GLU A 14 -3.22 -36.79 -10.29
N ASN A 15 -2.78 -36.54 -9.05
CA ASN A 15 -2.56 -37.51 -7.97
C ASN A 15 -2.75 -36.82 -6.59
N PRO A 16 -3.45 -37.41 -5.60
CA PRO A 16 -3.63 -36.81 -4.27
C PRO A 16 -2.32 -36.57 -3.49
N ASN A 17 -1.20 -37.17 -3.93
CA ASN A 17 0.12 -36.97 -3.33
C ASN A 17 0.94 -35.86 -4.01
N GLU A 18 0.43 -35.23 -5.07
CA GLU A 18 1.13 -34.17 -5.80
C GLU A 18 0.61 -32.78 -5.41
N PRO A 19 1.48 -31.76 -5.41
CA PRO A 19 1.06 -30.39 -5.14
C PRO A 19 0.10 -29.89 -6.21
N CYS A 20 -0.94 -29.21 -5.77
CA CYS A 20 -1.95 -28.64 -6.63
C CYS A 20 -1.38 -27.65 -7.65
N THR A 21 -1.68 -27.89 -8.92
CA THR A 21 -1.12 -27.13 -10.05
C THR A 21 -2.06 -26.02 -10.54
N LYS A 22 -3.35 -26.06 -10.19
CA LYS A 22 -4.36 -25.08 -10.65
C LYS A 22 -5.39 -24.74 -9.56
N TRP A 23 -5.63 -23.44 -9.37
CA TRP A 23 -6.45 -22.87 -8.30
C TRP A 23 -7.68 -22.18 -8.85
N GLU A 24 -8.83 -22.29 -8.17
CA GLU A 24 -10.00 -21.45 -8.41
C GLU A 24 -10.14 -20.44 -7.28
N TYR A 25 -10.10 -19.15 -7.64
CA TYR A 25 -10.31 -18.06 -6.69
C TYR A 25 -11.78 -17.64 -6.70
N ASP A 26 -12.34 -17.39 -5.53
CA ASP A 26 -13.68 -16.84 -5.38
C ASP A 26 -13.71 -15.39 -5.92
N LYS A 27 -14.47 -15.17 -7.00
CA LYS A 27 -14.60 -13.87 -7.68
C LYS A 27 -15.88 -13.12 -7.30
N THR A 28 -16.61 -13.55 -6.27
CA THR A 28 -17.89 -12.94 -5.87
C THR A 28 -17.73 -11.50 -5.37
N VAL A 29 -16.59 -11.19 -4.72
CA VAL A 29 -16.30 -9.85 -4.16
C VAL A 29 -15.30 -9.08 -5.02
N PHE A 30 -14.21 -9.74 -5.45
CA PHE A 30 -13.14 -9.12 -6.23
C PHE A 30 -12.86 -9.92 -7.50
N TRP A 31 -12.74 -9.23 -8.64
CA TRP A 31 -12.50 -9.89 -9.93
C TRP A 31 -11.03 -10.31 -10.14
N SER A 32 -10.09 -9.46 -9.71
CA SER A 32 -8.66 -9.77 -9.62
C SER A 32 -8.09 -9.18 -8.34
N THR A 33 -7.25 -9.96 -7.66
CA THR A 33 -6.45 -9.57 -6.51
C THR A 33 -4.98 -9.90 -6.76
N ILE A 34 -4.08 -9.30 -5.98
CA ILE A 34 -2.64 -9.61 -6.05
C ILE A 34 -2.39 -11.12 -5.82
N VAL A 35 -3.20 -11.78 -5.00
CA VAL A 35 -3.10 -13.21 -4.72
C VAL A 35 -3.49 -14.04 -5.94
N SER A 36 -4.59 -13.68 -6.61
CA SER A 36 -5.07 -14.40 -7.80
C SER A 36 -4.28 -14.08 -9.08
N GLU A 37 -3.61 -12.93 -9.13
CA GLU A 37 -2.84 -12.51 -10.30
C GLU A 37 -1.42 -13.11 -10.33
N PHE A 38 -0.82 -13.31 -9.15
CA PHE A 38 0.53 -13.89 -9.01
C PHE A 38 0.56 -15.30 -8.42
N ASP A 39 -0.61 -15.94 -8.28
CA ASP A 39 -0.78 -17.26 -7.65
C ASP A 39 -0.05 -17.41 -6.31
N LEU A 40 -0.32 -16.48 -5.39
CA LEU A 40 0.33 -16.39 -4.07
C LEU A 40 -0.30 -17.34 -3.05
N VAL A 41 -0.38 -18.63 -3.38
CA VAL A 41 -1.01 -19.68 -2.57
C VAL A 41 0.02 -20.67 -1.99
N CYS A 42 -0.39 -21.42 -0.96
CA CYS A 42 0.45 -22.38 -0.23
C CYS A 42 1.82 -21.81 0.19
N GLN A 43 2.91 -22.30 -0.40
CA GLN A 43 4.28 -21.90 -0.09
C GLN A 43 4.61 -20.44 -0.48
N ARG A 44 3.75 -19.78 -1.26
CA ARG A 44 3.91 -18.38 -1.69
C ARG A 44 2.95 -17.41 -1.01
N SER A 45 2.12 -17.87 -0.08
CA SER A 45 1.20 -17.02 0.70
C SER A 45 1.88 -15.89 1.46
N TRP A 46 3.12 -16.12 1.94
CA TRP A 46 3.90 -15.11 2.66
C TRP A 46 4.25 -13.87 1.82
N PHE A 47 4.22 -13.95 0.48
CA PHE A 47 4.50 -12.80 -0.38
C PHE A 47 3.47 -11.67 -0.22
N SER A 48 2.21 -11.97 0.12
CA SER A 48 1.21 -10.94 0.41
C SER A 48 1.60 -10.14 1.67
N SER A 49 2.03 -10.83 2.73
CA SER A 49 2.55 -10.21 3.95
C SER A 49 3.82 -9.42 3.69
N VAL A 50 4.70 -9.89 2.80
CA VAL A 50 5.90 -9.15 2.38
C VAL A 50 5.55 -7.90 1.60
N ALA A 51 4.50 -7.93 0.76
CA ALA A 51 4.04 -6.74 0.07
C ALA A 51 3.55 -5.68 1.07
N ALA A 52 2.71 -6.07 2.04
CA ALA A 52 2.30 -5.16 3.11
C ALA A 52 3.50 -4.61 3.91
N SER A 53 4.42 -5.50 4.29
CA SER A 53 5.62 -5.13 5.05
C SER A 53 6.53 -4.18 4.27
N SER A 54 6.77 -4.44 2.97
CA SER A 54 7.60 -3.59 2.11
C SER A 54 7.06 -2.16 2.05
N TYR A 55 5.74 -1.99 1.95
CA TYR A 55 5.10 -0.68 1.99
C TYR A 55 5.35 0.02 3.33
N GLN A 56 5.21 -0.70 4.45
CA GLN A 56 5.41 -0.16 5.79
C GLN A 56 6.89 0.21 6.07
N VAL A 57 7.83 -0.58 5.58
CA VAL A 57 9.27 -0.25 5.67
C VAL A 57 9.56 1.02 4.87
N GLY A 58 9.00 1.15 3.66
CA GLY A 58 9.08 2.39 2.89
C GLY A 58 8.51 3.59 3.64
N TYR A 59 7.36 3.40 4.30
CA TYR A 59 6.75 4.38 5.20
C TYR A 59 7.73 4.83 6.30
N ALA A 60 8.39 3.90 6.99
CA ALA A 60 9.35 4.22 8.04
C ALA A 60 10.58 5.00 7.50
N VAL A 61 11.13 4.57 6.36
CA VAL A 61 12.29 5.22 5.72
C VAL A 61 11.98 6.67 5.31
N SER A 62 10.75 6.93 4.87
CA SER A 62 10.36 8.25 4.38
C SER A 62 10.42 9.35 5.44
N ALA A 63 10.19 9.03 6.71
CA ALA A 63 10.25 10.01 7.79
C ALA A 63 11.64 10.66 7.87
N ILE A 64 12.69 9.86 7.69
CA ILE A 64 14.08 10.33 7.69
C ILE A 64 14.37 11.11 6.41
N LEU A 65 14.03 10.55 5.24
CA LEU A 65 14.32 11.16 3.95
C LEU A 65 13.62 12.52 3.78
N PHE A 66 12.30 12.56 3.97
CA PHE A 66 11.52 13.79 3.79
C PHE A 66 11.71 14.77 4.95
N GLY A 67 12.12 14.34 6.13
CA GLY A 67 12.59 15.23 7.19
C GLY A 67 13.79 16.05 6.74
N VAL A 68 14.86 15.38 6.29
CA VAL A 68 16.08 16.05 5.80
C VAL A 68 15.82 16.91 4.57
N ILE A 69 15.03 16.41 3.60
CA ILE A 69 14.72 17.15 2.38
C ILE A 69 13.88 18.39 2.69
N SER A 70 12.88 18.27 3.58
CA SER A 70 12.03 19.38 4.02
C SER A 70 12.85 20.49 4.67
N ASP A 71 13.79 20.12 5.53
CA ASP A 71 14.57 21.10 6.29
C ASP A 71 15.63 21.78 5.42
N LYS A 72 16.21 21.07 4.44
CA LYS A 72 17.27 21.62 3.56
C LYS A 72 16.74 22.40 2.35
N TYR A 73 15.70 21.89 1.68
CA TYR A 73 15.20 22.45 0.42
C TYR A 73 13.81 23.12 0.56
N GLY A 74 13.22 23.06 1.75
CA GLY A 74 11.93 23.65 2.07
C GLY A 74 10.75 22.68 1.85
N ARG A 75 9.68 22.88 2.63
CA ARG A 75 8.50 22.01 2.66
C ARG A 75 7.73 21.94 1.34
N ARG A 76 7.60 23.06 0.62
CA ARG A 76 6.89 23.09 -0.68
C ARG A 76 7.61 22.27 -1.74
N PHE A 77 8.94 22.27 -1.74
CA PHE A 77 9.73 21.47 -2.67
C PHE A 77 9.65 19.98 -2.33
N ALA A 78 9.76 19.64 -1.04
CA ALA A 78 9.59 18.28 -0.55
C ALA A 78 8.22 17.69 -0.94
N LEU A 79 7.14 18.48 -0.83
CA LEU A 79 5.78 18.06 -1.20
C LEU A 79 5.62 17.81 -2.71
N LYS A 80 6.26 18.62 -3.56
CA LYS A 80 6.24 18.37 -5.01
C LYS A 80 6.96 17.07 -5.35
N ILE A 81 8.14 16.83 -4.78
CA ILE A 81 8.91 15.62 -5.02
C ILE A 81 8.16 14.37 -4.60
N SER A 82 7.52 14.37 -3.42
CA SER A 82 6.75 13.20 -2.96
C SER A 82 5.60 12.89 -3.90
N ILE A 83 4.87 13.90 -4.38
CA ILE A 83 3.78 13.70 -5.36
C ILE A 83 4.31 13.11 -6.67
N TYR A 84 5.41 13.65 -7.22
CA TYR A 84 6.00 13.10 -8.45
C TYR A 84 6.45 11.65 -8.25
N LEU A 85 7.07 11.34 -7.11
CA LEU A 85 7.53 9.99 -6.79
C LEU A 85 6.35 9.03 -6.63
N GLU A 86 5.24 9.47 -6.03
CA GLU A 86 4.03 8.66 -5.84
C GLU A 86 3.38 8.34 -7.19
N ILE A 87 3.26 9.33 -8.07
CA ILE A 87 2.72 9.15 -9.43
C ILE A 87 3.57 8.14 -10.21
N VAL A 88 4.89 8.35 -10.27
CA VAL A 88 5.80 7.47 -11.02
C VAL A 88 5.78 6.05 -10.45
N SER A 89 5.80 5.91 -9.13
CA SER A 89 5.76 4.59 -8.47
C SER A 89 4.43 3.88 -8.69
N GLY A 90 3.31 4.61 -8.65
CA GLY A 90 1.97 4.07 -8.92
C GLY A 90 1.81 3.61 -10.37
N PHE A 91 2.30 4.40 -11.34
CA PHE A 91 2.33 3.98 -12.75
C PHE A 91 3.23 2.75 -12.92
N SER A 92 4.42 2.74 -12.34
CA SER A 92 5.35 1.58 -12.40
C SER A 92 4.71 0.31 -11.81
N GLN A 93 3.94 0.45 -10.74
CA GLN A 93 3.21 -0.65 -10.12
C GLN A 93 2.10 -1.19 -11.04
N ALA A 94 1.39 -0.33 -11.78
CA ALA A 94 0.34 -0.77 -12.71
C ALA A 94 0.89 -1.59 -13.89
N PHE A 95 2.14 -1.35 -14.30
CA PHE A 95 2.81 -2.12 -15.35
C PHE A 95 3.65 -3.29 -14.82
N SER A 96 3.54 -3.62 -13.53
CA SER A 96 4.37 -4.68 -12.96
C SER A 96 3.95 -6.05 -13.48
N VAL A 97 4.83 -6.71 -14.22
CA VAL A 97 4.66 -8.09 -14.70
C VAL A 97 5.28 -9.13 -13.76
N SER A 98 6.10 -8.69 -12.79
CA SER A 98 6.78 -9.58 -11.84
C SER A 98 6.52 -9.14 -10.41
N ILE A 99 6.35 -10.12 -9.51
CA ILE A 99 6.14 -9.89 -8.07
C ILE A 99 7.27 -9.06 -7.45
N TYR A 100 8.52 -9.23 -7.88
CA TYR A 100 9.65 -8.46 -7.36
C TYR A 100 9.60 -7.00 -7.77
N HIS A 101 9.18 -6.73 -9.01
CA HIS A 101 8.99 -5.36 -9.51
C HIS A 101 7.82 -4.71 -8.78
N PHE A 102 6.72 -5.43 -8.58
CA PHE A 102 5.58 -4.97 -7.78
C PHE A 102 5.99 -4.60 -6.35
N LEU A 103 6.76 -5.45 -5.66
CA LEU A 103 7.26 -5.20 -4.31
C LEU A 103 8.16 -3.96 -4.26
N PHE A 104 9.06 -3.81 -5.23
CA PHE A 104 9.93 -2.66 -5.32
C PHE A 104 9.13 -1.38 -5.54
N SER A 105 8.21 -1.35 -6.52
CA SER A 105 7.35 -0.19 -6.75
C SER A 105 6.52 0.16 -5.52
N ARG A 106 6.05 -0.85 -4.77
CA ARG A 106 5.25 -0.65 -3.55
C ARG A 106 6.08 -0.05 -2.42
N PHE A 107 7.36 -0.41 -2.31
CA PHE A 107 8.28 0.21 -1.35
C PHE A 107 8.46 1.71 -1.62
N PHE A 108 8.71 2.10 -2.88
CA PHE A 108 8.81 3.52 -3.25
C PHE A 108 7.49 4.27 -3.11
N LEU A 109 6.37 3.60 -3.42
CA LEU A 109 5.04 4.15 -3.19
C LEU A 109 4.82 4.44 -1.70
N GLY A 110 5.24 3.52 -0.81
CA GLY A 110 5.22 3.74 0.64
C GLY A 110 6.07 4.93 1.06
N ILE A 111 7.25 5.08 0.48
CA ILE A 111 8.11 6.25 0.75
C ILE A 111 7.41 7.55 0.36
N ALA A 112 6.85 7.58 -0.84
CA ALA A 112 6.22 8.76 -1.41
C ALA A 112 4.92 9.14 -0.66
N ALA A 113 4.08 8.15 -0.35
CA ALA A 113 2.79 8.36 0.29
C ALA A 113 2.91 8.97 1.70
N PHE A 114 3.78 8.43 2.56
CA PHE A 114 4.00 9.05 3.87
C PHE A 114 4.78 10.36 3.74
N GLY A 115 5.72 10.47 2.81
CA GLY A 115 6.41 11.73 2.51
C GLY A 115 5.43 12.86 2.15
N ARG A 116 4.44 12.59 1.30
CA ARG A 116 3.36 13.51 0.94
C ARG A 116 2.48 13.85 2.14
N PHE A 117 2.05 12.83 2.89
CA PHE A 117 1.22 13.04 4.09
C PHE A 117 1.95 13.92 5.13
N PHE A 118 3.19 13.56 5.48
CA PHE A 118 3.99 14.23 6.49
C PHE A 118 4.31 15.69 6.10
N THR A 119 4.82 15.91 4.88
CA THR A 119 5.13 17.27 4.41
C THR A 119 3.88 18.14 4.24
N GLY A 120 2.76 17.56 3.79
CA GLY A 120 1.48 18.25 3.69
C GLY A 120 0.92 18.63 5.06
N PHE A 121 0.94 17.70 6.02
CA PHE A 121 0.52 17.93 7.39
C PHE A 121 1.31 19.06 8.05
N LEU A 122 2.64 19.05 7.89
CA LEU A 122 3.53 20.09 8.36
C LEU A 122 3.24 21.46 7.75
N LEU A 123 2.96 21.52 6.45
CA LEU A 123 2.64 22.76 5.75
C LEU A 123 1.29 23.34 6.20
N ILE A 124 0.29 22.50 6.42
CA ILE A 124 -0.99 22.91 7.02
C ILE A 124 -0.72 23.55 8.39
N PHE A 125 0.10 22.92 9.23
CA PHE A 125 0.41 23.42 10.57
C PHE A 125 1.19 24.73 10.60
N GLU A 126 1.89 25.08 9.52
CA GLU A 126 2.51 26.39 9.33
C GLU A 126 1.51 27.47 8.96
N CYS A 127 0.47 27.12 8.19
CA CYS A 127 -0.60 28.05 7.83
C CYS A 127 -1.52 28.40 9.01
N PHE A 128 -1.63 27.49 9.99
CA PHE A 128 -2.50 27.68 11.14
C PHE A 128 -1.75 28.03 12.43
N GLY A 129 -2.29 29.01 13.17
CA GLY A 129 -1.78 29.38 14.48
C GLY A 129 -1.88 28.25 15.52
N LYS A 130 -1.06 28.32 16.57
CA LYS A 130 -0.92 27.25 17.59
C LYS A 130 -2.25 26.76 18.18
N LYS A 131 -3.23 27.65 18.38
CA LYS A 131 -4.54 27.34 18.98
C LYS A 131 -5.37 26.35 18.16
N ASN A 132 -5.22 26.34 16.83
CA ASN A 132 -6.06 25.55 15.93
C ASN A 132 -5.40 24.24 15.46
N ARG A 133 -4.17 23.93 15.88
CA ARG A 133 -3.44 22.76 15.37
C ARG A 133 -4.07 21.43 15.78
N ALA A 134 -4.46 21.29 17.05
CA ALA A 134 -5.08 20.06 17.57
C ALA A 134 -6.39 19.66 16.86
N PRO A 135 -7.40 20.55 16.72
CA PRO A 135 -8.63 20.19 16.01
C PRO A 135 -8.39 19.90 14.52
N ILE A 136 -7.43 20.58 13.88
CA ILE A 136 -7.09 20.33 12.47
C ILE A 136 -6.44 18.96 12.29
N SER A 137 -5.52 18.55 13.17
CA SER A 137 -4.98 17.18 13.12
C SER A 137 -6.07 16.13 13.25
N ALA A 138 -7.01 16.32 14.18
CA ALA A 138 -8.11 15.38 14.37
C ALA A 138 -8.96 15.25 13.10
N PHE A 139 -9.22 16.36 12.41
CA PHE A 139 -9.97 16.36 11.16
C PHE A 139 -9.25 15.62 10.02
N ILE A 140 -7.93 15.80 9.91
CA ILE A 140 -7.11 15.09 8.90
C ILE A 140 -7.12 13.57 9.13
N GLU A 141 -6.94 13.13 10.37
CA GLU A 141 -6.99 11.71 10.74
C GLU A 141 -8.37 11.10 10.49
N PHE A 142 -9.44 11.87 10.74
CA PHE A 142 -10.80 11.41 10.46
C PHE A 142 -11.01 11.12 8.97
N GLY A 143 -10.49 11.99 8.09
CA GLY A 143 -10.51 11.76 6.65
C GLY A 143 -9.76 10.48 6.25
N TRP A 144 -8.61 10.20 6.88
CA TRP A 144 -7.84 8.98 6.64
C TRP A 144 -8.61 7.72 7.07
N LEU A 145 -9.21 7.73 8.26
CA LEU A 145 -10.02 6.62 8.77
C LEU A 145 -11.24 6.36 7.87
N PHE A 146 -11.92 7.43 7.45
CA PHE A 146 -13.08 7.32 6.57
C PHE A 146 -12.70 6.73 5.21
N GLY A 147 -11.57 7.14 4.63
CA GLY A 147 -11.05 6.55 3.39
C GLY A 147 -10.75 5.05 3.52
N LYS A 148 -10.16 4.63 4.64
CA LYS A 148 -9.93 3.20 4.93
C LYS A 148 -11.21 2.41 5.16
N LEU A 149 -12.27 3.05 5.65
CA LEU A 149 -13.57 2.39 5.84
C LEU A 149 -14.29 2.13 4.51
N ILE A 150 -14.12 3.02 3.54
CA ILE A 150 -14.73 2.91 2.21
C ILE A 150 -14.03 1.86 1.34
N MET A 151 -12.70 1.77 1.42
CA MET A 151 -11.98 0.76 0.63
C MET A 151 -12.26 -0.63 1.19
N PRO A 152 -12.73 -1.58 0.35
CA PRO A 152 -12.80 -2.97 0.76
C PRO A 152 -11.36 -3.48 0.95
N LEU A 153 -11.12 -4.06 2.13
CA LEU A 153 -9.82 -4.52 2.65
C LEU A 153 -8.98 -5.32 1.64
#